data_AF-A0A535BMH2-F1
#
_entry.id   AF-A0A535BMH2-F1
#
_cell.length_a   1.000
_cell.length_b   1.000
_cell.length_c   1.000
_cell.angle_alpha   90.00
_cell.angle_beta   90.00
_cell.angle_gamma   90.00
#
_symmetry.space_group_name_H-M   'P 1'
#
loop_
_entity.id
_entity.type
_entity.pdbx_description
1 polymer ?
#
loop_
_entity_poly.entity_id
_entity_poly.type
_entity_poly.pdbx_seq_one_letter_code
_entity_poly.pdbx_strand_id
1 'polypeptide(L)'
;MPFYNWGEMKRSVISPQYSAAEGPTIKGAKVEVGRYRFAAGTGAKPHKHPEEQVINVLSGKVRVRIGGEERVLGPGDAALIPPNTEHQASAVDGEVEILSCKDVVSK
;
A
#
# COMPACT_ATOMS: atom_id res chain seq x y z
N MET A 1 20.71 8.96 -5.03
CA MET A 1 19.95 10.11 -5.55
C MET A 1 19.00 10.55 -4.44
N PRO A 2 19.08 11.77 -3.89
CA PRO A 2 18.33 12.13 -2.69
C PRO A 2 16.93 12.73 -2.97
N PHE A 3 16.62 13.07 -4.22
CA PHE A 3 15.35 13.70 -4.61
C PHE A 3 14.68 12.90 -5.72
N TYR A 4 13.35 12.80 -5.65
CA TYR A 4 12.53 11.99 -6.53
C TYR A 4 11.25 12.76 -6.91
N ASN A 5 10.84 12.68 -8.17
CA ASN A 5 9.52 13.12 -8.63
C ASN A 5 8.67 11.89 -8.95
N TRP A 6 7.63 11.64 -8.16
CA TRP A 6 6.74 10.49 -8.36
C TRP A 6 6.15 10.40 -9.78
N GLY A 7 5.88 11.54 -10.42
CA GLY A 7 5.28 11.59 -11.77
C GLY A 7 6.24 11.21 -12.89
N GLU A 8 7.56 11.25 -12.64
CA GLU A 8 8.60 10.91 -13.61
C GLU A 8 9.13 9.48 -13.40
N MET A 9 8.78 8.83 -12.29
CA MET A 9 9.24 7.49 -11.97
C MET A 9 8.46 6.42 -12.73
N LYS A 10 9.18 5.39 -13.19
CA LYS A 10 8.56 4.22 -13.83
C LYS A 10 7.62 3.52 -12.86
N ARG A 11 6.43 3.18 -13.36
CA ARG A 11 5.41 2.42 -12.63
C ARG A 11 5.54 0.92 -12.91
N SER A 12 5.23 0.12 -11.91
CA SER A 12 5.20 -1.35 -12.02
C SER A 12 4.16 -1.94 -11.09
N VAL A 13 3.68 -3.13 -11.41
CA VAL A 13 2.86 -3.93 -10.49
C VAL A 13 3.74 -4.41 -9.34
N ILE A 14 3.30 -4.19 -8.11
CA ILE A 14 4.04 -4.51 -6.89
C ILE A 14 3.50 -5.81 -6.31
N SER A 15 4.39 -6.75 -5.99
CA SER A 15 4.05 -8.07 -5.45
C SER A 15 2.95 -8.78 -6.25
N PRO A 16 3.16 -9.04 -7.55
CA PRO A 16 2.12 -9.52 -8.46
C PRO A 16 1.53 -10.87 -8.08
N GLN A 17 2.15 -11.60 -7.15
CA GLN A 17 1.63 -12.86 -6.62
C GLN A 17 0.32 -12.67 -5.84
N TYR A 18 0.13 -11.51 -5.20
CA TYR A 18 -1.02 -11.26 -4.33
C TYR A 18 -1.63 -9.86 -4.44
N SER A 19 -1.02 -8.93 -5.17
CA SER A 19 -1.47 -7.53 -5.26
C SER A 19 -1.56 -7.04 -6.70
N ALA A 20 -2.62 -6.28 -6.97
CA ALA A 20 -2.81 -5.50 -8.19
C ALA A 20 -2.32 -4.06 -8.06
N ALA A 21 -1.64 -3.70 -6.96
CA ALA A 21 -1.09 -2.36 -6.74
C ALA A 21 -0.12 -1.99 -7.86
N GLU A 22 -0.28 -0.81 -8.44
CA GLU A 22 0.64 -0.29 -9.44
C GLU A 22 1.19 1.09 -9.04
N GLY A 23 2.50 1.26 -9.09
CA GLY A 23 3.12 2.57 -8.89
C GLY A 23 4.63 2.51 -8.68
N PRO A 24 5.27 3.67 -8.50
CA PRO A 24 6.69 3.75 -8.17
C PRO A 24 6.96 3.47 -6.69
N THR A 25 8.18 3.03 -6.40
CA THR A 25 8.69 2.79 -5.05
C THR A 25 10.04 3.47 -4.86
N ILE A 26 10.23 4.13 -3.73
CA ILE A 26 11.53 4.59 -3.23
C ILE A 26 11.91 3.66 -2.08
N LYS A 27 13.09 3.06 -2.15
CA LYS A 27 13.61 2.17 -1.09
C LYS A 27 14.94 2.70 -0.58
N GLY A 28 15.00 3.00 0.71
CA GLY A 28 16.23 3.28 1.45
C GLY A 28 16.69 2.08 2.26
N ALA A 29 17.65 2.30 3.16
CA ALA A 29 18.17 1.25 4.04
C ALA A 29 17.21 0.87 5.18
N LYS A 30 16.29 1.77 5.55
CA LYS A 30 15.38 1.58 6.70
C LYS A 30 13.90 1.73 6.34
N VAL A 31 13.60 2.46 5.28
CA VAL A 31 12.23 2.85 4.91
C VAL A 31 12.04 2.59 3.43
N GLU A 32 10.89 2.05 3.10
CA GLU A 32 10.35 1.95 1.74
C GLU A 32 9.07 2.77 1.66
N VAL A 33 8.93 3.59 0.63
CA VAL A 33 7.71 4.35 0.35
C VAL A 33 7.26 4.07 -1.06
N GLY A 34 6.05 3.58 -1.19
CA GLY A 34 5.36 3.38 -2.45
C GLY A 34 4.21 4.36 -2.62
N ARG A 35 4.02 4.89 -3.82
CA ARG A 35 2.82 5.63 -4.19
C ARG A 35 2.01 4.79 -5.15
N TYR A 36 1.00 4.10 -4.64
CA TYR A 36 0.32 3.03 -5.35
C TYR A 36 -1.11 3.35 -5.68
N ARG A 37 -1.59 2.74 -6.77
CA ARG A 37 -2.99 2.78 -7.16
C ARG A 37 -3.59 1.39 -7.21
N PHE A 38 -4.86 1.29 -6.82
CA PHE A 38 -5.71 0.15 -7.15
C PHE A 38 -6.82 0.62 -8.07
N ALA A 39 -7.00 -0.07 -9.20
CA ALA A 39 -8.18 0.12 -10.04
C ALA A 39 -9.45 -0.32 -9.29
N ALA A 40 -10.61 0.19 -9.72
CA ALA A 40 -11.89 -0.19 -9.13
C ALA A 40 -12.07 -1.72 -9.09
N GLY A 41 -12.45 -2.25 -7.93
CA GLY A 41 -12.64 -3.70 -7.73
C GLY A 41 -11.36 -4.53 -7.65
N THR A 42 -10.17 -3.92 -7.71
CA THR A 42 -8.89 -4.62 -7.52
C THR A 42 -8.28 -4.31 -6.14
N GLY A 43 -7.18 -4.97 -5.80
CA GLY A 43 -6.58 -4.84 -4.48
C GLY A 43 -5.43 -5.81 -4.24
N ALA A 44 -5.07 -5.93 -2.97
CA ALA A 44 -4.21 -6.97 -2.42
C ALA A 44 -5.06 -8.01 -1.69
N LYS A 45 -4.89 -9.28 -2.08
CA LYS A 45 -5.48 -10.45 -1.41
C LYS A 45 -4.96 -10.56 0.02
N PRO A 46 -5.63 -11.32 0.91
CA PRO A 46 -5.13 -11.59 2.26
C PRO A 46 -3.68 -12.11 2.24
N HIS A 47 -2.81 -11.44 2.98
CA HIS A 47 -1.41 -11.80 3.14
C HIS A 47 -0.85 -11.23 4.45
N LYS A 48 0.38 -11.61 4.77
CA LYS A 48 1.17 -11.05 5.88
C LYS A 48 2.63 -11.06 5.52
N HIS A 49 3.39 -10.18 6.16
CA HIS A 49 4.83 -10.06 5.96
C HIS A 49 5.49 -9.48 7.21
N PRO A 50 6.81 -9.67 7.40
CA PRO A 50 7.52 -9.19 8.59
C PRO A 50 7.62 -7.67 8.69
N GLU A 51 7.47 -6.93 7.59
CA GLU A 51 7.52 -5.47 7.62
C GLU A 51 6.31 -4.87 8.36
N GLU A 52 6.53 -3.87 9.20
CA GLU A 52 5.50 -2.94 9.64
C GLU A 52 5.10 -2.06 8.46
N GLN A 53 3.80 -1.79 8.31
CA GLN A 53 3.29 -1.00 7.20
C GLN A 53 2.29 0.07 7.66
N VAL A 54 2.41 1.26 7.08
CA VAL A 54 1.39 2.30 7.15
C VAL A 54 0.80 2.53 5.75
N ILE A 55 -0.52 2.48 5.64
CA ILE A 55 -1.26 2.92 4.45
C ILE A 55 -1.88 4.29 4.76
N ASN A 56 -1.62 5.28 3.92
CA ASN A 56 -2.28 6.60 3.98
C ASN A 56 -3.04 6.83 2.68
N VAL A 57 -4.32 7.16 2.75
CA VAL A 57 -5.16 7.35 1.56
C VAL A 57 -5.02 8.79 1.05
N LEU A 58 -4.65 8.94 -0.22
CA LEU A 58 -4.52 10.23 -0.89
C LEU A 58 -5.80 10.62 -1.64
N SER A 59 -6.42 9.66 -2.33
CA SER A 59 -7.65 9.86 -3.11
C SER A 59 -8.43 8.55 -3.22
N GLY A 60 -9.75 8.63 -3.48
CA GLY A 60 -10.61 7.45 -3.60
C GLY A 60 -10.91 6.79 -2.25
N LYS A 61 -11.37 5.53 -2.28
CA LYS A 61 -11.70 4.75 -1.08
C LYS A 61 -11.12 3.34 -1.16
N VAL A 62 -10.56 2.88 -0.05
CA VAL A 62 -10.04 1.52 0.12
C VAL A 62 -10.68 0.86 1.32
N ARG A 63 -11.17 -0.37 1.15
CA ARG A 63 -11.55 -1.25 2.24
C ARG A 63 -10.30 -1.97 2.72
N VAL A 64 -9.94 -1.80 3.97
CA VAL A 64 -8.79 -2.45 4.60
C VAL A 64 -9.29 -3.35 5.71
N ARG A 65 -8.85 -4.62 5.71
CA ARG A 65 -9.04 -5.54 6.83
C ARG A 65 -7.68 -5.87 7.43
N ILE A 66 -7.57 -5.77 8.75
CA ILE A 66 -6.35 -6.03 9.52
C ILE A 66 -6.74 -6.92 10.69
N GLY A 67 -6.24 -8.16 10.69
CA GLY A 67 -6.72 -9.20 11.60
C GLY A 67 -8.25 -9.38 11.48
N GLY A 68 -8.96 -9.15 12.59
CA GLY A 68 -10.42 -9.27 12.66
C GLY A 68 -11.21 -7.99 12.37
N GLU A 69 -10.55 -6.85 12.16
CA GLU A 69 -11.22 -5.56 11.97
C GLU A 69 -11.19 -5.12 10.51
N GLU A 70 -12.29 -4.58 10.02
CA GLU A 70 -12.42 -4.05 8.66
C GLU A 70 -13.01 -2.64 8.67
N ARG A 71 -12.40 -1.73 7.90
CA ARG A 71 -12.89 -0.36 7.72
C ARG A 71 -12.75 0.08 6.26
N VAL A 72 -13.63 0.97 5.83
CA VAL A 72 -13.46 1.73 4.59
C VAL A 72 -12.77 3.04 4.95
N LEU A 73 -11.63 3.30 4.32
CA LEU A 73 -10.80 4.47 4.52
C LEU A 73 -10.91 5.38 3.29
N GLY A 74 -11.03 6.68 3.52
CA GLY A 74 -11.03 7.74 2.51
C GLY A 74 -9.85 8.71 2.68
N PRO A 75 -9.77 9.78 1.87
CA PRO A 75 -8.63 10.70 1.90
C PRO A 75 -8.40 11.30 3.29
N GLY A 76 -7.16 11.22 3.77
CA GLY A 76 -6.79 11.66 5.12
C GLY A 76 -6.85 10.56 6.19
N ASP A 77 -7.53 9.44 5.92
CA ASP A 77 -7.48 8.27 6.79
C ASP A 77 -6.19 7.47 6.58
N ALA A 78 -5.79 6.76 7.63
CA ALA A 78 -4.62 5.89 7.62
C ALA A 78 -4.88 4.58 8.37
N ALA A 79 -4.08 3.57 8.06
CA ALA A 79 -4.03 2.29 8.74
C ALA A 79 -2.60 1.92 9.09
N LEU A 80 -2.37 1.51 10.34
CA LEU A 80 -1.14 0.87 10.80
C LEU A 80 -1.35 -0.64 10.82
N ILE A 81 -0.47 -1.36 10.13
CA ILE A 81 -0.45 -2.81 10.02
C ILE A 81 0.81 -3.29 10.76
N PRO A 82 0.67 -3.91 11.94
CA PRO A 82 1.81 -4.46 12.67
C PRO A 82 2.47 -5.63 11.92
N PRO A 83 3.76 -5.90 12.16
CA PRO A 83 4.48 -7.04 11.61
C PRO A 83 3.71 -8.36 11.71
N ASN A 84 3.76 -9.17 10.66
CA ASN A 84 3.15 -10.50 10.57
C ASN A 84 1.62 -10.55 10.84
N THR A 85 0.93 -9.42 10.80
CA THR A 85 -0.53 -9.36 10.92
C THR A 85 -1.16 -9.60 9.55
N GLU A 86 -2.11 -10.53 9.46
CA GLU A 86 -2.84 -10.75 8.21
C GLU A 86 -3.66 -9.51 7.85
N HIS A 87 -3.53 -9.08 6.61
CA HIS A 87 -4.25 -7.93 6.10
C HIS A 87 -4.59 -8.08 4.61
N GLN A 88 -5.59 -7.31 4.18
CA GLN A 88 -6.01 -7.16 2.78
C GLN A 88 -6.44 -5.72 2.55
N ALA A 89 -6.38 -5.27 1.30
CA ALA A 89 -6.83 -3.94 0.90
C ALA A 89 -7.46 -4.00 -0.49
N SER A 90 -8.65 -3.46 -0.67
CA SER A 90 -9.32 -3.41 -1.98
C SER A 90 -10.00 -2.08 -2.25
N ALA A 91 -9.93 -1.62 -3.50
CA ALA A 91 -10.65 -0.43 -3.95
C ALA A 91 -12.17 -0.67 -3.86
N VAL A 92 -12.93 0.33 -3.39
CA VAL A 92 -14.38 0.18 -3.15
C VAL A 92 -15.20 0.50 -4.39
N ASP A 93 -15.28 1.77 -4.76
CA ASP A 93 -16.21 2.32 -5.77
C ASP A 93 -15.49 3.00 -6.94
N GLY A 94 -14.16 3.10 -6.92
CA GLY A 94 -13.36 3.75 -7.96
C GLY A 94 -11.86 3.46 -7.82
N GLU A 95 -11.03 4.11 -8.63
CA GLU A 95 -9.58 4.11 -8.41
C GLU A 95 -9.27 4.76 -7.06
N VAL A 96 -8.32 4.18 -6.32
CA VAL A 96 -7.79 4.72 -5.07
C VAL A 96 -6.29 4.90 -5.20
N GLU A 97 -5.76 6.01 -4.71
CA GLU A 97 -4.32 6.25 -4.59
C GLU A 97 -3.92 6.30 -3.10
N ILE A 98 -2.85 5.58 -2.76
CA ILE A 98 -2.33 5.48 -1.40
C ILE A 98 -0.83 5.76 -1.36
N LEU A 99 -0.34 6.22 -0.21
CA LEU A 99 1.05 6.01 0.19
C LEU A 99 1.14 4.75 1.03
N SER A 100 2.02 3.84 0.64
CA SER A 100 2.40 2.66 1.41
C SER A 100 3.80 2.85 1.94
N CYS A 101 3.93 3.04 3.25
CA CYS A 101 5.22 3.16 3.93
C CYS A 101 5.50 1.85 4.66
N LYS A 102 6.70 1.30 4.49
CA LYS A 102 7.16 0.11 5.21
C LYS A 102 8.52 0.35 5.83
N ASP A 103 8.82 -0.33 6.92
CA ASP A 103 10.21 -0.54 7.29
C ASP A 103 10.89 -1.49 6.30
N VAL A 104 12.23 -1.50 6.30
CA VAL A 104 13.02 -2.43 5.49
C VAL A 104 13.62 -3.46 6.43
N VAL A 105 13.04 -4.65 6.43
CA VAL A 105 13.61 -5.79 7.14
C VAL A 105 14.71 -6.43 6.30
N SER A 106 15.83 -6.77 6.96
CA SER A 106 16.90 -7.54 6.31
C SER A 106 16.39 -8.95 6.06
N LYS A 107 16.64 -9.49 4.87
CA LYS A 107 16.41 -10.92 4.60
C LYS A 107 17.43 -11.78 5.33
#